data_AF-A0A7V3VJP5-F1
#
_entry.id   AF-A0A7V3VJP5-F1
#
_cell.length_a   1.000
_cell.length_b   1.000
_cell.length_c   1.000
_cell.angle_alpha   90.00
_cell.angle_beta   90.00
_cell.angle_gamma   90.00
#
_symmetry.space_group_name_H-M   'P 1'
#
loop_
_entity.id
_entity.type
_entity.pdbx_description
1 polymer ?
#
loop_
_entity_poly.entity_id
_entity_poly.type
_entity_poly.pdbx_seq_one_letter_code
_entity_poly.pdbx_strand_id
1 'polypeptide(L)'
;MAWQSITGGARGTLRSVKSLLKRSVDLQETGTELERSINDLERQRTETTSNLLHFASTTNEYTERQTEMAQERTALTREQTRLSTRSTELANIRTELGRERTSMAGQRTDLAVLRTDMARARTNLAEQRTTLARTRSRLAEERTDLARQRTDQALRRTQMAETRTQLSTQRTTLAEQRNTLAEGRNLMAQTRTRLSLMRTELARGRTYLAFIRTGLAFLTLSVAFFRYFGLSWWSLFDVFLGLLSLVMITFGGRGYFRSMRATGKAEKDLPPNVGLPTP
;
A
#
# COMPACT_ATOMS: atom_id res chain seq x y z
N MET A 1 91.75 -178.50 14.52
CA MET A 1 92.81 -178.55 13.48
C MET A 1 92.91 -177.14 12.91
N ALA A 2 93.81 -176.27 13.39
CA ALA A 2 95.24 -176.20 12.99
C ALA A 2 95.40 -175.97 11.48
N TRP A 3 96.21 -175.05 10.94
CA TRP A 3 97.03 -173.90 11.36
C TRP A 3 97.54 -173.30 10.01
N GLN A 4 98.10 -172.06 10.02
CA GLN A 4 98.90 -171.38 8.96
C GLN A 4 98.15 -170.72 7.77
N SER A 5 98.57 -169.59 7.16
CA SER A 5 99.44 -168.45 7.53
C SER A 5 99.34 -167.39 6.41
N ILE A 6 99.16 -166.11 6.80
CA ILE A 6 99.84 -164.89 6.30
C ILE A 6 99.84 -164.56 4.77
N THR A 7 99.03 -163.58 4.34
CA THR A 7 99.45 -162.24 3.80
C THR A 7 98.32 -161.45 3.12
N GLY A 8 98.22 -160.13 3.44
CA GLY A 8 97.70 -159.06 2.57
C GLY A 8 96.17 -158.82 2.59
N GLY A 9 95.59 -157.82 3.26
CA GLY A 9 96.01 -156.43 3.39
C GLY A 9 95.27 -155.50 2.41
N ALA A 10 94.32 -154.71 2.93
CA ALA A 10 93.93 -153.37 2.45
C ALA A 10 92.88 -153.11 1.33
N ARG A 11 92.17 -154.10 0.73
CA ARG A 11 91.22 -153.81 -0.40
C ARG A 11 89.71 -153.90 -0.11
N GLY A 12 89.29 -154.50 1.00
CA GLY A 12 87.87 -154.75 1.31
C GLY A 12 87.13 -153.56 1.93
N THR A 13 87.81 -152.80 2.77
CA THR A 13 87.26 -151.59 3.43
C THR A 13 87.06 -150.44 2.44
N LEU A 14 87.82 -150.41 1.34
CA LEU A 14 87.75 -149.35 0.34
C LEU A 14 86.41 -149.33 -0.44
N ARG A 15 85.75 -150.49 -0.63
CA ARG A 15 84.53 -150.59 -1.46
C ARG A 15 83.27 -150.14 -0.74
N SER A 16 83.08 -150.49 0.53
CA SER A 16 81.92 -150.01 1.32
C SER A 16 82.06 -148.51 1.61
N VAL A 17 83.29 -148.05 1.88
CA VAL A 17 83.60 -146.63 1.96
C VAL A 17 83.28 -145.94 0.64
N LYS A 18 83.63 -146.51 -0.52
CA LYS A 18 83.32 -145.91 -1.84
C LYS A 18 81.84 -145.85 -2.18
N SER A 19 81.03 -146.83 -1.79
CA SER A 19 79.57 -146.80 -2.02
C SER A 19 78.84 -145.87 -1.05
N LEU A 20 79.32 -145.79 0.20
CA LEU A 20 78.83 -144.80 1.16
C LEU A 20 79.28 -143.39 0.78
N LEU A 21 80.47 -143.24 0.20
CA LEU A 21 80.96 -141.98 -0.37
C LEU A 21 80.12 -141.56 -1.57
N LYS A 22 79.77 -142.50 -2.46
CA LYS A 22 78.90 -142.19 -3.60
C LYS A 22 77.50 -141.78 -3.12
N ARG A 23 76.94 -142.46 -2.12
CA ARG A 23 75.64 -142.12 -1.56
C ARG A 23 75.66 -140.84 -0.72
N SER A 24 76.78 -140.52 -0.07
CA SER A 24 76.96 -139.23 0.59
C SER A 24 77.12 -138.10 -0.43
N VAL A 25 77.75 -138.38 -1.58
CA VAL A 25 77.85 -137.45 -2.71
C VAL A 25 76.48 -137.22 -3.35
N ASP A 26 75.68 -138.27 -3.61
CA ASP A 26 74.32 -138.14 -4.17
C ASP A 26 73.35 -137.44 -3.17
N LEU A 27 73.50 -137.71 -1.86
CA LEU A 27 72.78 -136.98 -0.80
C LEU A 27 73.25 -135.53 -0.66
N GLN A 28 74.53 -135.25 -0.90
CA GLN A 28 75.03 -133.88 -1.01
C GLN A 28 74.50 -133.20 -2.27
N GLU A 29 74.39 -133.92 -3.39
CA GLU A 29 73.87 -133.37 -4.65
C GLU A 29 72.40 -133.00 -4.52
N THR A 30 71.57 -133.90 -3.97
CA THR A 30 70.17 -133.62 -3.63
C THR A 30 70.01 -132.58 -2.52
N GLY A 31 70.91 -132.56 -1.54
CA GLY A 31 70.98 -131.49 -0.54
C GLY A 31 71.27 -130.13 -1.17
N THR A 32 72.22 -130.05 -2.11
CA THR A 32 72.54 -128.81 -2.83
C THR A 32 71.41 -128.38 -3.77
N GLU A 33 70.66 -129.32 -4.36
CA GLU A 33 69.54 -129.04 -5.24
C GLU A 33 68.30 -128.57 -4.48
N LEU A 34 68.06 -129.14 -3.29
CA LEU A 34 67.04 -128.67 -2.36
C LEU A 34 67.41 -127.30 -1.78
N GLU A 35 68.67 -127.06 -1.43
CA GLU A 35 69.18 -125.74 -1.04
C GLU A 35 69.03 -124.70 -2.16
N ARG A 36 69.27 -125.08 -3.43
CA ARG A 36 68.99 -124.21 -4.58
C ARG A 36 67.50 -123.89 -4.69
N SER A 37 66.64 -124.91 -4.55
CA SER A 37 65.18 -124.74 -4.62
C SER A 37 64.62 -123.89 -3.47
N ILE A 38 65.15 -124.05 -2.25
CA ILE A 38 64.80 -123.22 -1.09
C ILE A 38 65.24 -121.77 -1.34
N ASN A 39 66.47 -121.56 -1.82
CA ASN A 39 66.95 -120.22 -2.17
C ASN A 39 66.11 -119.57 -3.28
N ASP A 40 65.70 -120.32 -4.32
CA ASP A 40 64.86 -119.81 -5.40
C ASP A 40 63.44 -119.48 -4.91
N LEU A 41 62.85 -120.30 -4.02
CA LEU A 41 61.56 -120.00 -3.40
C LEU A 41 61.62 -118.78 -2.48
N GLU A 42 62.71 -118.61 -1.72
CA GLU A 42 62.96 -117.41 -0.92
C GLU A 42 63.12 -116.18 -1.81
N ARG A 43 63.76 -116.32 -2.97
CA ARG A 43 63.87 -115.27 -3.98
C ARG A 43 62.51 -114.90 -4.57
N GLN A 44 61.68 -115.87 -4.89
CA GLN A 44 60.32 -115.63 -5.38
C GLN A 44 59.41 -115.03 -4.29
N ARG A 45 59.58 -115.47 -3.03
CA ARG A 45 58.88 -114.87 -1.88
C ARG A 45 59.29 -113.42 -1.68
N THR A 46 60.59 -113.10 -1.74
CA THR A 46 61.07 -111.71 -1.61
C THR A 46 60.60 -110.84 -2.77
N GLU A 47 60.58 -111.35 -4.00
CA GLU A 47 60.06 -110.65 -5.18
C GLU A 47 58.54 -110.40 -5.09
N THR A 48 57.76 -111.42 -4.73
CA THR A 48 56.30 -111.26 -4.51
C THR A 48 55.99 -110.31 -3.36
N THR A 49 56.75 -110.36 -2.27
CA THR A 49 56.61 -109.42 -1.14
C THR A 49 56.98 -107.99 -1.57
N SER A 50 58.02 -107.82 -2.38
CA SER A 50 58.42 -106.52 -2.94
C SER A 50 57.37 -105.96 -3.90
N ASN A 51 56.80 -106.80 -4.77
CA ASN A 51 55.71 -106.43 -5.67
C ASN A 51 54.43 -106.05 -4.91
N LEU A 52 54.10 -106.77 -3.84
CA LEU A 52 52.99 -106.43 -2.93
C LEU A 52 53.22 -105.12 -2.20
N LEU A 53 54.44 -104.85 -1.73
CA LEU A 53 54.81 -103.57 -1.10
C LEU A 53 54.75 -102.41 -2.11
N HIS A 54 55.22 -102.62 -3.34
CA HIS A 54 55.10 -101.65 -4.43
C HIS A 54 53.63 -101.41 -4.80
N PHE A 55 52.82 -102.46 -4.88
CA PHE A 55 51.38 -102.31 -5.10
C PHE A 55 50.73 -101.53 -3.96
N ALA A 56 51.00 -101.89 -2.71
CA ALA A 56 50.50 -101.18 -1.53
C ALA A 56 50.93 -99.70 -1.50
N SER A 57 52.19 -99.39 -1.85
CA SER A 57 52.67 -98.00 -1.92
C SER A 57 51.98 -97.22 -3.04
N THR A 58 51.84 -97.81 -4.23
CA THR A 58 51.12 -97.16 -5.35
C THR A 58 49.63 -96.97 -5.06
N THR A 59 48.98 -97.91 -4.37
CA THR A 59 47.59 -97.73 -3.91
C THR A 59 47.48 -96.62 -2.88
N ASN A 60 48.43 -96.53 -1.93
CA ASN A 60 48.45 -95.44 -0.96
C ASN A 60 48.64 -94.08 -1.64
N GLU A 61 49.59 -93.96 -2.57
CA GLU A 61 49.82 -92.74 -3.35
C GLU A 61 48.57 -92.33 -4.16
N TYR A 62 47.84 -93.30 -4.73
CA TYR A 62 46.58 -93.02 -5.42
C TYR A 62 45.48 -92.53 -4.46
N THR A 63 45.38 -93.12 -3.27
CA THR A 63 44.43 -92.67 -2.23
C THR A 63 44.79 -91.28 -1.70
N GLU A 64 46.07 -90.97 -1.53
CA GLU A 64 46.55 -89.63 -1.14
C GLU A 64 46.13 -88.61 -2.20
N ARG A 65 46.45 -88.85 -3.48
CA ARG A 65 46.00 -87.97 -4.58
C ARG A 65 44.49 -87.81 -4.62
N GLN A 66 43.71 -88.86 -4.37
CA GLN A 66 42.24 -88.73 -4.31
C GLN A 66 41.78 -87.84 -3.15
N THR A 67 42.40 -87.96 -1.98
CA THR A 67 42.08 -87.12 -0.82
C THR A 67 42.48 -85.67 -1.04
N GLU A 68 43.65 -85.40 -1.63
CA GLU A 68 44.07 -84.05 -2.04
C GLU A 68 43.10 -83.43 -3.06
N MET A 69 42.74 -84.17 -4.11
CA MET A 69 41.75 -83.69 -5.09
C MET A 69 40.38 -83.43 -4.45
N ALA A 70 39.97 -84.25 -3.48
CA ALA A 70 38.73 -84.03 -2.73
C ALA A 70 38.82 -82.74 -1.88
N GLN A 71 39.96 -82.50 -1.22
CA GLN A 71 40.22 -81.27 -0.47
C GLN A 71 40.19 -80.04 -1.39
N GLU A 72 40.86 -80.06 -2.54
CA GLU A 72 40.82 -78.99 -3.54
C GLU A 72 39.40 -78.70 -4.03
N ARG A 73 38.62 -79.74 -4.35
CA ARG A 73 37.21 -79.58 -4.73
C ARG A 73 36.38 -78.91 -3.63
N THR A 74 36.59 -79.26 -2.36
CA THR A 74 35.91 -78.58 -1.26
C THR A 74 36.36 -77.13 -1.12
N ALA A 75 37.65 -76.82 -1.29
CA ALA A 75 38.18 -75.46 -1.24
C ALA A 75 37.59 -74.60 -2.38
N LEU A 76 37.54 -75.13 -3.60
CA LEU A 76 36.99 -74.44 -4.77
C LEU A 76 35.48 -74.20 -4.61
N THR A 77 34.74 -75.16 -4.04
CA THR A 77 33.32 -75.00 -3.72
C THR A 77 33.09 -73.90 -2.67
N ARG A 78 33.96 -73.80 -1.65
CA ARG A 78 33.91 -72.72 -0.65
C ARG A 78 34.17 -71.36 -1.30
N GLU A 79 35.17 -71.24 -2.16
CA GLU A 79 35.43 -69.99 -2.89
C GLU A 79 34.29 -69.62 -3.85
N GLN A 80 33.70 -70.59 -4.54
CA GLN A 80 32.54 -70.35 -5.38
C GLN A 80 31.33 -69.84 -4.58
N THR A 81 31.11 -70.41 -3.38
CA THR A 81 30.07 -69.93 -2.46
C THR A 81 30.38 -68.51 -1.98
N ARG A 82 31.64 -68.21 -1.62
CA ARG A 82 32.08 -66.89 -1.19
C ARG A 82 31.89 -65.83 -2.28
N LEU A 83 32.26 -66.16 -3.53
CA LEU A 83 32.05 -65.29 -4.68
C LEU A 83 30.55 -65.06 -4.96
N SER A 84 29.73 -66.09 -4.80
CA SER A 84 28.27 -65.97 -4.91
C SER A 84 27.70 -65.00 -3.87
N THR A 85 28.08 -65.14 -2.60
CA THR A 85 27.68 -64.21 -1.53
C THR A 85 28.14 -62.78 -1.82
N ARG A 86 29.38 -62.60 -2.29
CA ARG A 86 29.87 -61.26 -2.64
C ARG A 86 29.11 -60.65 -3.83
N SER A 87 28.69 -61.48 -4.79
CA SER A 87 27.88 -61.04 -5.92
C SER A 87 26.49 -60.55 -5.47
N THR A 88 25.85 -61.26 -4.53
CA THR A 88 24.55 -60.84 -3.98
C THR A 88 24.66 -59.57 -3.13
N GLU A 89 25.71 -59.42 -2.33
CA GLU A 89 26.00 -58.19 -1.58
C GLU A 89 26.16 -56.98 -2.52
N LEU A 90 26.93 -57.12 -3.59
CA LEU A 90 27.11 -56.05 -4.59
C LEU A 90 25.80 -55.71 -5.31
N ALA A 91 24.96 -56.71 -5.61
CA ALA A 91 23.63 -56.49 -6.19
C ALA A 91 22.71 -55.70 -5.24
N ASN A 92 22.76 -56.01 -3.94
CA ASN A 92 22.00 -55.28 -2.92
C ASN A 92 22.46 -53.82 -2.81
N ILE A 93 23.77 -53.58 -2.72
CA ILE A 93 24.36 -52.23 -2.67
C ILE A 93 23.95 -51.42 -3.91
N ARG A 94 24.02 -52.03 -5.11
CA ARG A 94 23.60 -51.37 -6.35
C ARG A 94 22.12 -50.96 -6.32
N THR A 95 21.27 -51.81 -5.75
CA THR A 95 19.83 -51.53 -5.66
C THR A 95 19.55 -50.41 -4.66
N GLU A 96 20.22 -50.42 -3.50
CA GLU A 96 20.11 -49.35 -2.49
C GLU A 96 20.58 -47.99 -3.02
N LEU A 97 21.75 -47.95 -3.66
CA LEU A 97 22.26 -46.74 -4.31
C LEU A 97 21.29 -46.23 -5.39
N GLY A 98 20.62 -47.13 -6.10
CA GLY A 98 19.58 -46.78 -7.08
C GLY A 98 18.36 -46.11 -6.42
N ARG A 99 17.93 -46.60 -5.25
CA ARG A 99 16.85 -45.98 -4.47
C ARG A 99 17.25 -44.59 -3.96
N GLU A 100 18.46 -44.46 -3.42
CA GLU A 100 18.96 -43.18 -2.91
C GLU A 100 19.07 -42.13 -4.03
N ARG A 101 19.57 -42.51 -5.21
CA ARG A 101 19.58 -41.63 -6.39
C ARG A 101 18.18 -41.16 -6.79
N THR A 102 17.21 -42.06 -6.76
CA THR A 102 15.81 -41.73 -7.09
C THR A 102 15.22 -40.78 -6.04
N SER A 103 15.48 -41.02 -4.75
CA SER A 103 15.05 -40.13 -3.65
C SER A 103 15.65 -38.73 -3.79
N MET A 104 16.97 -38.63 -4.01
CA MET A 104 17.65 -37.36 -4.24
C MET A 104 17.12 -36.62 -5.48
N ALA A 105 16.78 -37.35 -6.55
CA ALA A 105 16.17 -36.76 -7.74
C ALA A 105 14.77 -36.19 -7.44
N GLY A 106 13.98 -36.87 -6.60
CA GLY A 106 12.71 -36.37 -6.07
C GLY A 106 12.89 -35.07 -5.29
N GLN A 107 13.78 -35.06 -4.30
CA GLN A 107 14.08 -33.86 -3.51
C GLN A 107 14.54 -32.67 -4.36
N ARG A 108 15.36 -32.90 -5.39
CA ARG A 108 15.78 -31.85 -6.33
C ARG A 108 14.60 -31.28 -7.12
N THR A 109 13.65 -32.13 -7.50
CA THR A 109 12.44 -31.71 -8.21
C THR A 109 11.55 -30.86 -7.30
N ASP A 110 11.34 -31.28 -6.06
CA ASP A 110 10.55 -30.54 -5.08
C ASP A 110 11.17 -29.17 -4.78
N LEU A 111 12.50 -29.11 -4.62
CA LEU A 111 13.21 -27.85 -4.42
C LEU A 111 13.09 -26.91 -5.62
N ALA A 112 13.10 -27.45 -6.85
CA ALA A 112 12.92 -26.67 -8.07
C ALA A 112 11.50 -26.07 -8.17
N VAL A 113 10.48 -26.85 -7.77
CA VAL A 113 9.09 -26.37 -7.67
C VAL A 113 8.99 -25.25 -6.62
N LEU A 114 9.52 -25.47 -5.42
CA LEU A 114 9.50 -24.47 -4.35
C LEU A 114 10.19 -23.15 -4.76
N ARG A 115 11.32 -23.25 -5.47
CA ARG A 115 12.02 -22.08 -6.01
C ARG A 115 11.17 -21.31 -7.03
N THR A 116 10.44 -22.03 -7.87
CA THR A 116 9.53 -21.45 -8.87
C THR A 116 8.35 -20.75 -8.19
N ASP A 117 7.74 -21.38 -7.18
CA ASP A 117 6.62 -20.80 -6.44
C ASP A 117 7.04 -19.57 -5.63
N MET A 118 8.22 -19.62 -5.01
CA MET A 118 8.77 -18.44 -4.33
C MET A 118 9.05 -17.30 -5.31
N ALA A 119 9.51 -17.58 -6.52
CA ALA A 119 9.69 -16.57 -7.56
C ALA A 119 8.35 -15.93 -7.96
N ARG A 120 7.30 -16.73 -8.17
CA ARG A 120 5.93 -16.24 -8.45
C ARG A 120 5.37 -15.41 -7.29
N ALA A 121 5.57 -15.84 -6.05
CA ALA A 121 5.13 -15.09 -4.88
C ALA A 121 5.81 -13.71 -4.81
N ARG A 122 7.12 -13.64 -5.12
CA ARG A 122 7.86 -12.38 -5.20
C ARG A 122 7.34 -11.46 -6.30
N THR A 123 7.02 -11.98 -7.49
CA THR A 123 6.46 -11.17 -8.58
C THR A 123 5.08 -10.63 -8.23
N ASN A 124 4.20 -11.46 -7.64
CA ASN A 124 2.86 -11.03 -7.23
C ASN A 124 2.92 -9.95 -6.13
N LEU A 125 3.79 -10.11 -5.14
CA LEU A 125 3.98 -9.11 -4.10
C LEU A 125 4.52 -7.79 -4.67
N ALA A 126 5.42 -7.84 -5.64
CA ALA A 126 5.93 -6.66 -6.32
C ALA A 126 4.80 -5.92 -7.06
N GLU A 127 3.96 -6.65 -7.79
CA GLU A 127 2.80 -6.08 -8.50
C GLU A 127 1.80 -5.42 -7.54
N GLN A 128 1.47 -6.09 -6.42
CA GLN A 128 0.61 -5.53 -5.38
C GLN A 128 1.19 -4.22 -4.80
N ARG A 129 2.51 -4.18 -4.54
CA ARG A 129 3.18 -2.95 -4.08
C ARG A 129 3.10 -1.83 -5.10
N THR A 130 3.29 -2.12 -6.39
CA THR A 130 3.15 -1.12 -7.45
C THR A 130 1.72 -0.60 -7.54
N THR A 131 0.72 -1.48 -7.46
CA THR A 131 -0.69 -1.08 -7.48
C THR A 131 -1.05 -0.20 -6.29
N LEU A 132 -0.61 -0.57 -5.08
CA LEU A 132 -0.80 0.26 -3.87
C LEU A 132 -0.09 1.61 -3.97
N ALA A 133 1.10 1.67 -4.58
CA ALA A 133 1.79 2.94 -4.81
C ALA A 133 0.98 3.85 -5.74
N ARG A 134 0.43 3.30 -6.85
CA ARG A 134 -0.42 4.06 -7.77
C ARG A 134 -1.69 4.59 -7.10
N THR A 135 -2.37 3.78 -6.29
CA THR A 135 -3.58 4.23 -5.57
C THR A 135 -3.26 5.33 -4.55
N ARG A 136 -2.12 5.24 -3.87
CA ARG A 136 -1.63 6.31 -2.98
C ARG A 136 -1.37 7.61 -3.72
N SER A 137 -0.71 7.56 -4.88
CA SER A 137 -0.47 8.75 -5.71
C SER A 137 -1.76 9.39 -6.16
N ARG A 138 -2.72 8.60 -6.68
CA ARG A 138 -4.03 9.11 -7.10
C ARG A 138 -4.80 9.76 -5.95
N LEU A 139 -4.82 9.14 -4.77
CA LEU A 139 -5.50 9.71 -3.61
C LEU A 139 -4.84 11.01 -3.13
N ALA A 140 -3.51 11.13 -3.29
CA ALA A 140 -2.80 12.37 -2.99
C ALA A 140 -3.20 13.49 -3.97
N GLU A 141 -3.31 13.20 -5.26
CA GLU A 141 -3.80 14.14 -6.28
C GLU A 141 -5.24 14.61 -5.99
N GLU A 142 -6.16 13.66 -5.72
CA GLU A 142 -7.55 13.97 -5.35
C GLU A 142 -7.63 14.85 -4.09
N ARG A 143 -6.76 14.62 -3.10
CA ARG A 143 -6.66 15.48 -1.91
C ARG A 143 -6.21 16.90 -2.25
N THR A 144 -5.20 17.05 -3.11
CA THR A 144 -4.75 18.37 -3.55
C THR A 144 -5.81 19.12 -4.34
N ASP A 145 -6.56 18.44 -5.20
CA ASP A 145 -7.63 19.07 -5.97
C ASP A 145 -8.81 19.49 -5.09
N LEU A 146 -9.21 18.65 -4.12
CA LEU A 146 -10.23 19.04 -3.16
C LEU A 146 -9.79 20.23 -2.30
N ALA A 147 -8.51 20.31 -1.94
CA ALA A 147 -7.97 21.46 -1.22
C ALA A 147 -8.07 22.74 -2.07
N ARG A 148 -7.70 22.69 -3.36
CA ARG A 148 -7.86 23.81 -4.31
C ARG A 148 -9.33 24.24 -4.46
N GLN A 149 -10.25 23.29 -4.59
CA GLN A 149 -11.68 23.61 -4.67
C GLN A 149 -12.19 24.32 -3.42
N ARG A 150 -11.72 23.92 -2.23
CA ARG A 150 -12.07 24.60 -0.97
C ARG A 150 -11.53 26.02 -0.92
N THR A 151 -10.29 26.25 -1.36
CA THR A 151 -9.71 27.61 -1.40
C THR A 151 -10.46 28.50 -2.40
N ASP A 152 -10.82 27.98 -3.57
CA ASP A 152 -11.58 28.73 -4.58
C ASP A 152 -12.99 29.07 -4.07
N GLN A 153 -13.66 28.13 -3.41
CA GLN A 153 -14.97 28.39 -2.83
C GLN A 153 -14.90 29.42 -1.70
N ALA A 154 -13.86 29.40 -0.88
CA ALA A 154 -13.63 30.41 0.14
C ALA A 154 -13.41 31.79 -0.48
N LEU A 155 -12.59 31.90 -1.54
CA LEU A 155 -12.36 33.15 -2.26
C LEU A 155 -13.66 33.71 -2.86
N ARG A 156 -14.49 32.87 -3.49
CA ARG A 156 -15.80 33.27 -4.01
C ARG A 156 -16.72 33.81 -2.91
N ARG A 157 -16.71 33.20 -1.72
CA ARG A 157 -17.50 33.70 -0.57
C ARG A 157 -17.02 35.09 -0.13
N THR A 158 -15.71 35.32 -0.07
CA THR A 158 -15.14 36.63 0.25
C THR A 158 -15.52 37.69 -0.77
N GLN A 159 -15.41 37.39 -2.07
CA GLN A 159 -15.82 38.31 -3.15
C GLN A 159 -17.32 38.63 -3.11
N MET A 160 -18.17 37.64 -2.83
CA MET A 160 -19.60 37.88 -2.64
C MET A 160 -19.92 38.73 -1.40
N ALA A 161 -19.14 38.59 -0.32
CA ALA A 161 -19.30 39.43 0.86
C ALA A 161 -18.89 40.89 0.56
N GLU A 162 -17.78 41.08 -0.15
CA GLU A 162 -17.30 42.41 -0.54
C GLU A 162 -18.31 43.13 -1.45
N THR A 163 -18.81 42.46 -2.49
CA THR A 163 -19.83 43.02 -3.39
C THR A 163 -21.13 43.38 -2.65
N ARG A 164 -21.56 42.56 -1.66
CA ARG A 164 -22.70 42.91 -0.79
C ARG A 164 -22.45 44.17 0.03
N THR A 165 -21.26 44.32 0.59
CA THR A 165 -20.87 45.53 1.34
C THR A 165 -20.87 46.76 0.43
N GLN A 166 -20.29 46.66 -0.77
CA GLN A 166 -20.29 47.74 -1.76
C GLN A 166 -21.71 48.14 -2.20
N LEU A 167 -22.60 47.17 -2.42
CA LEU A 167 -24.00 47.46 -2.74
C LEU A 167 -24.74 48.11 -1.56
N SER A 168 -24.41 47.72 -0.32
CA SER A 168 -24.97 48.34 0.88
C SER A 168 -24.57 49.81 0.98
N THR A 169 -23.30 50.15 0.79
CA THR A 169 -22.83 51.54 0.82
C THR A 169 -23.40 52.37 -0.33
N GLN A 170 -23.58 51.79 -1.52
CA GLN A 170 -24.30 52.45 -2.61
C GLN A 170 -25.76 52.74 -2.26
N ARG A 171 -26.44 51.84 -1.55
CA ARG A 171 -27.82 52.07 -1.11
C ARG A 171 -27.93 53.17 -0.06
N THR A 172 -27.00 53.24 0.90
CA THR A 172 -26.99 54.29 1.92
C THR A 172 -26.72 55.66 1.29
N THR A 173 -25.72 55.76 0.41
CA THR A 173 -25.41 57.02 -0.30
C THR A 173 -26.58 57.49 -1.18
N LEU A 174 -27.26 56.59 -1.90
CA LEU A 174 -28.47 56.93 -2.65
C LEU A 174 -29.63 57.39 -1.74
N ALA A 175 -29.77 56.79 -0.55
CA ALA A 175 -30.78 57.22 0.43
C ALA A 175 -30.48 58.62 0.97
N GLU A 176 -29.22 58.92 1.28
CA GLU A 176 -28.78 60.27 1.67
C GLU A 176 -29.07 61.29 0.57
N GLN A 177 -28.72 61.00 -0.69
CA GLN A 177 -29.03 61.87 -1.83
C GLN A 177 -30.55 62.12 -2.01
N ARG A 178 -31.38 61.10 -1.75
CA ARG A 178 -32.84 61.26 -1.78
C ARG A 178 -33.34 62.16 -0.66
N ASN A 179 -32.78 62.03 0.54
CA ASN A 179 -33.13 62.86 1.69
C ASN A 179 -32.75 64.33 1.45
N THR A 180 -31.53 64.60 0.98
CA THR A 180 -31.10 65.98 0.68
C THR A 180 -31.96 66.63 -0.41
N LEU A 181 -32.35 65.86 -1.45
CA LEU A 181 -33.27 66.35 -2.47
C LEU A 181 -34.68 66.63 -1.91
N ALA A 182 -35.16 65.78 -1.00
CA ALA A 182 -36.45 65.98 -0.32
C ALA A 182 -36.44 67.22 0.59
N GLU A 183 -35.36 67.43 1.34
CA GLU A 183 -35.14 68.64 2.14
C GLU A 183 -35.12 69.90 1.25
N GLY A 184 -34.40 69.86 0.14
CA GLY A 184 -34.38 70.94 -0.84
C GLY A 184 -35.77 71.26 -1.40
N ARG A 185 -36.57 70.24 -1.73
CA ARG A 185 -37.97 70.42 -2.18
C ARG A 185 -38.85 71.04 -1.09
N ASN A 186 -38.70 70.60 0.17
CA ASN A 186 -39.44 71.14 1.30
C ASN A 186 -39.08 72.61 1.55
N LEU A 187 -37.79 72.96 1.51
CA LEU A 187 -37.33 74.34 1.64
C LEU A 187 -37.94 75.22 0.54
N MET A 188 -37.86 74.79 -0.72
CA MET A 188 -38.46 75.53 -1.84
C MET A 188 -39.98 75.70 -1.70
N ALA A 189 -40.69 74.68 -1.21
CA ALA A 189 -42.12 74.78 -0.92
C ALA A 189 -42.42 75.79 0.20
N GLN A 190 -41.63 75.80 1.28
CA GLN A 190 -41.74 76.79 2.36
C GLN A 190 -41.49 78.21 1.84
N THR A 191 -40.44 78.42 1.04
CA THR A 191 -40.14 79.71 0.42
C THR A 191 -41.29 80.19 -0.46
N ARG A 192 -41.88 79.32 -1.29
CA ARG A 192 -43.05 79.65 -2.11
C ARG A 192 -44.25 80.07 -1.26
N THR A 193 -44.57 79.32 -0.21
CA THR A 193 -45.68 79.66 0.71
C THR A 193 -45.43 81.00 1.39
N ARG A 194 -44.21 81.26 1.86
CA ARG A 194 -43.83 82.52 2.51
C ARG A 194 -43.93 83.72 1.56
N LEU A 195 -43.42 83.58 0.33
CA LEU A 195 -43.54 84.61 -0.71
C LEU A 195 -45.02 84.88 -1.05
N SER A 196 -45.85 83.83 -1.12
CA SER A 196 -47.29 83.97 -1.30
C SER A 196 -47.94 84.77 -0.17
N LEU A 197 -47.59 84.48 1.09
CA LEU A 197 -48.08 85.22 2.25
C LEU A 197 -47.65 86.69 2.21
N MET A 198 -46.39 86.98 1.91
CA MET A 198 -45.91 88.36 1.72
C MET A 198 -46.69 89.09 0.64
N ARG A 199 -46.97 88.42 -0.50
CA ARG A 199 -47.79 88.99 -1.57
C ARG A 199 -49.20 89.33 -1.10
N THR A 200 -49.83 88.46 -0.32
CA THR A 200 -51.17 88.73 0.25
C THR A 200 -51.16 89.86 1.28
N GLU A 201 -50.13 89.95 2.13
CA GLU A 201 -50.00 91.01 3.13
C GLU A 201 -49.70 92.37 2.49
N LEU A 202 -48.88 92.42 1.44
CA LEU A 202 -48.67 93.64 0.66
C LEU A 202 -49.96 94.10 -0.04
N ALA A 203 -50.75 93.15 -0.58
CA ALA A 203 -52.06 93.47 -1.14
C ALA A 203 -53.01 94.05 -0.09
N ARG A 204 -53.08 93.45 1.11
CA ARG A 204 -53.82 94.01 2.25
C ARG A 204 -53.32 95.40 2.64
N GLY A 205 -52.01 95.60 2.73
CA GLY A 205 -51.41 96.90 2.98
C GLY A 205 -51.88 97.97 1.98
N ARG A 206 -51.94 97.63 0.68
CA ARG A 206 -52.50 98.52 -0.36
C ARG A 206 -53.97 98.85 -0.12
N THR A 207 -54.79 97.87 0.29
CA THR A 207 -56.20 98.13 0.62
C THR A 207 -56.36 99.04 1.83
N TYR A 208 -55.56 98.86 2.89
CA TYR A 208 -55.58 99.75 4.05
C TYR A 208 -55.13 101.17 3.71
N LEU A 209 -54.11 101.32 2.87
CA LEU A 209 -53.67 102.63 2.39
C LEU A 209 -54.77 103.32 1.57
N ALA A 210 -55.53 102.57 0.76
CA ALA A 210 -56.69 103.09 0.06
C ALA A 210 -57.78 103.58 1.04
N PHE A 211 -58.07 102.83 2.11
CA PHE A 211 -59.01 103.26 3.17
C PHE A 211 -58.56 104.54 3.88
N ILE A 212 -57.26 104.70 4.16
CA ILE A 212 -56.72 105.94 4.74
C ILE A 212 -56.91 107.10 3.74
N ARG A 213 -56.62 106.88 2.46
CA ARG A 213 -56.77 107.90 1.41
C ARG A 213 -58.21 108.35 1.26
N THR A 214 -59.17 107.41 1.22
CA THR A 214 -60.60 107.74 1.16
C THR A 214 -61.07 108.39 2.46
N GLY A 215 -60.62 107.90 3.62
CA GLY A 215 -60.92 108.50 4.92
C GLY A 215 -60.45 109.95 5.02
N LEU A 216 -59.23 110.26 4.57
CA LEU A 216 -58.71 111.63 4.51
C LEU A 216 -59.54 112.52 3.56
N ALA A 217 -59.96 112.00 2.40
CA ALA A 217 -60.82 112.74 1.47
C ALA A 217 -62.20 113.05 2.06
N PHE A 218 -62.80 112.13 2.82
CA PHE A 218 -64.04 112.40 3.55
C PHE A 218 -63.84 113.40 4.69
N LEU A 219 -62.70 113.37 5.37
CA LEU A 219 -62.37 114.33 6.42
C LEU A 219 -62.23 115.75 5.86
N THR A 220 -61.53 115.93 4.74
CA THR A 220 -61.42 117.25 4.10
C THR A 220 -62.77 117.74 3.58
N LEU A 221 -63.61 116.85 3.04
CA LEU A 221 -64.97 117.17 2.62
C LEU A 221 -65.86 117.60 3.80
N SER A 222 -65.79 116.88 4.93
CA SER A 222 -66.50 117.23 6.18
C SER A 222 -66.11 118.62 6.69
N VAL A 223 -64.80 118.92 6.77
CA VAL A 223 -64.31 120.24 7.19
C VAL A 223 -64.74 121.34 6.22
N ALA A 224 -64.70 121.08 4.90
CA ALA A 224 -65.14 122.03 3.89
C ALA A 224 -66.65 122.34 3.99
N PHE A 225 -67.49 121.32 4.20
CA PHE A 225 -68.93 121.52 4.42
C PHE A 225 -69.24 122.25 5.72
N PHE A 226 -68.56 121.88 6.82
CA PHE A 226 -68.72 122.53 8.12
C PHE A 226 -68.37 124.03 8.05
N ARG A 227 -67.32 124.38 7.29
CA ARG A 227 -66.92 125.78 7.00
C ARG A 227 -67.96 126.53 6.16
N TYR A 228 -68.62 125.84 5.22
CA TYR A 228 -69.54 126.44 4.25
C TYR A 228 -70.95 126.65 4.80
N PHE A 229 -71.50 125.70 5.57
CA PHE A 229 -72.89 125.76 6.07
C PHE A 229 -73.06 126.32 7.50
N GLY A 230 -72.00 126.39 8.31
CA GLY A 230 -72.06 126.89 9.69
C GLY A 230 -72.91 126.01 10.64
N LEU A 231 -73.22 126.49 11.86
CA LEU A 231 -74.08 125.80 12.85
C LEU A 231 -75.54 125.72 12.36
N SER A 232 -75.80 124.83 11.41
CA SER A 232 -77.10 124.55 10.80
C SER A 232 -77.57 123.12 11.11
N TRP A 233 -78.84 122.80 10.84
CA TRP A 233 -79.41 121.45 11.03
C TRP A 233 -78.64 120.35 10.26
N TRP A 234 -77.95 120.73 9.18
CA TRP A 234 -77.07 119.85 8.40
C TRP A 234 -75.73 119.49 9.09
N SER A 235 -75.37 120.18 10.17
CA SER A 235 -74.17 119.88 10.98
C SER A 235 -74.17 118.45 11.53
N LEU A 236 -75.35 117.87 11.79
CA LEU A 236 -75.48 116.46 12.18
C LEU A 236 -74.92 115.51 11.12
N PHE A 237 -75.10 115.82 9.83
CA PHE A 237 -74.55 115.06 8.72
C PHE A 237 -73.04 115.25 8.59
N ASP A 238 -72.53 116.47 8.79
CA ASP A 238 -71.09 116.75 8.76
C ASP A 238 -70.33 116.07 9.91
N VAL A 239 -70.92 116.04 11.10
CA VAL A 239 -70.40 115.30 12.26
C VAL A 239 -70.42 113.80 12.00
N PHE A 240 -71.46 113.26 11.36
CA PHE A 240 -71.50 111.86 10.94
C PHE A 240 -70.41 111.55 9.91
N LEU A 241 -70.21 112.41 8.92
CA LEU A 241 -69.16 112.26 7.91
C LEU A 241 -67.75 112.34 8.55
N GLY A 242 -67.56 113.28 9.48
CA GLY A 242 -66.34 113.41 10.27
C GLY A 242 -66.05 112.17 11.10
N LEU A 243 -67.05 111.61 11.79
CA LEU A 243 -66.92 110.39 12.58
C LEU A 243 -66.62 109.17 11.69
N LEU A 244 -67.32 109.02 10.56
CA LEU A 244 -67.05 107.96 9.57
C LEU A 244 -65.62 108.07 9.01
N SER A 245 -65.16 109.28 8.72
CA SER A 245 -63.80 109.54 8.25
C SER A 245 -62.76 109.13 9.30
N LEU A 246 -63.00 109.46 10.58
CA LEU A 246 -62.13 109.09 11.68
C LEU A 246 -62.11 107.58 11.88
N VAL A 247 -63.26 106.90 11.77
CA VAL A 247 -63.35 105.44 11.81
C VAL A 247 -62.56 104.80 10.66
N MET A 248 -62.66 105.32 9.43
CA MET A 248 -61.90 104.81 8.30
C MET A 248 -60.39 105.05 8.42
N ILE A 249 -59.98 106.23 8.89
CA ILE A 249 -58.56 106.57 9.11
C ILE A 249 -57.99 105.71 10.24
N THR A 250 -58.71 105.54 11.34
CA THR A 250 -58.25 104.72 12.47
C THR A 250 -58.23 103.23 12.13
N PHE A 251 -59.24 102.72 11.42
CA PHE A 251 -59.27 101.33 10.93
C PHE A 251 -58.17 101.07 9.90
N GLY A 252 -58.04 101.95 8.89
CA GLY A 252 -57.01 101.87 7.87
C GLY A 252 -55.60 102.01 8.45
N GLY A 253 -55.39 102.95 9.35
CA GLY A 253 -54.11 103.15 10.05
C GLY A 253 -53.73 101.96 10.92
N ARG A 254 -54.66 101.46 11.74
CA ARG A 254 -54.43 100.27 12.58
C ARG A 254 -54.18 99.01 11.74
N GLY A 255 -54.91 98.86 10.63
CA GLY A 255 -54.73 97.78 9.66
C GLY A 255 -53.37 97.84 8.97
N TYR A 256 -52.97 99.02 8.49
CA TYR A 256 -51.68 99.27 7.84
C TYR A 256 -50.48 99.00 8.77
N PHE A 257 -50.52 99.51 10.00
CA PHE A 257 -49.46 99.23 10.98
C PHE A 257 -49.39 97.74 11.33
N ARG A 258 -50.54 97.05 11.38
CA ARG A 258 -50.57 95.60 11.60
C ARG A 258 -49.96 94.84 10.43
N SER A 259 -50.29 95.20 9.18
CA SER A 259 -49.69 94.58 7.99
C SER A 259 -48.19 94.88 7.87
N MET A 260 -47.75 96.09 8.19
CA MET A 260 -46.32 96.47 8.15
C MET A 260 -45.49 95.71 9.19
N ARG A 261 -46.06 95.47 10.38
CA ARG A 261 -45.45 94.60 11.41
C ARG A 261 -45.45 93.14 10.97
N ALA A 262 -46.48 92.70 10.25
CA ALA A 262 -46.54 91.34 9.72
C ALA A 262 -45.50 91.11 8.62
N THR A 263 -45.29 92.07 7.72
CA THR A 263 -44.23 92.01 6.69
C THR A 263 -42.84 92.09 7.30
N GLY A 264 -42.61 92.96 8.30
CA GLY A 264 -41.31 93.06 8.98
C GLY A 264 -40.93 91.79 9.75
N LYS A 265 -41.90 91.07 10.33
CA LYS A 265 -41.67 89.73 10.89
C LYS A 265 -41.37 88.71 9.80
N ALA A 266 -42.14 88.74 8.71
CA ALA A 266 -41.92 87.85 7.57
C ALA A 266 -40.56 88.10 6.87
N GLU A 267 -40.01 89.30 6.93
CA GLU A 267 -38.68 89.62 6.40
C GLU A 267 -37.56 89.21 7.36
N LYS A 268 -37.75 89.30 8.68
CA LYS A 268 -36.73 88.93 9.65
C LYS A 268 -36.45 87.43 9.71
N ASP A 269 -37.46 86.58 9.48
CA ASP A 269 -37.24 85.13 9.39
C ASP A 269 -36.97 84.65 7.94
N LEU A 270 -36.52 85.55 7.05
CA LEU A 270 -35.81 85.10 5.85
C LEU A 270 -34.53 84.37 6.30
N PRO A 271 -34.27 83.15 5.83
CA PRO A 271 -32.98 82.54 6.10
C PRO A 271 -31.87 83.44 5.53
N PRO A 272 -30.81 83.76 6.29
CA PRO A 272 -29.66 84.42 5.73
C PRO A 272 -29.07 83.47 4.69
N ASN A 273 -28.90 83.97 3.46
CA ASN A 273 -28.23 83.25 2.38
C ASN A 273 -28.97 81.99 1.89
N VAL A 274 -29.94 82.18 0.98
CA VAL A 274 -30.18 81.15 -0.05
C VAL A 274 -28.98 81.25 -1.00
N GLY A 275 -27.94 80.49 -0.70
CA GLY A 275 -26.85 80.27 -1.63
C GLY A 275 -27.43 79.69 -2.90
N LEU A 276 -27.66 80.54 -3.90
CA LEU A 276 -27.80 80.10 -5.28
C LEU A 276 -26.54 79.26 -5.57
N PRO A 277 -26.66 78.06 -6.15
CA PRO A 277 -25.49 77.43 -6.73
C PRO A 277 -24.97 78.42 -7.79
N THR A 278 -23.80 79.02 -7.53
CA THR A 278 -23.04 79.72 -8.55
C THR A 278 -22.70 78.73 -9.66
N PRO A 279 -22.71 79.15 -10.95
CA PRO A 279 -22.42 78.27 -12.07
C PRO A 279 -21.01 77.65 -11.98
#